data_AF-A0A950WRH0-F1
#
_entry.id   AF-A0A950WRH0-F1
#
_cell.length_a   1.000
_cell.length_b   1.000
_cell.length_c   1.000
_cell.angle_alpha   90.00
_cell.angle_beta   90.00
_cell.angle_gamma   90.00
#
_symmetry.space_group_name_H-M   'P 1'
#
loop_
_entity.id
_entity.type
_entity.pdbx_description
1 polymer ?
#
loop_
_entity_poly.entity_id
_entity_poly.type
_entity_poly.pdbx_seq_one_letter_code
_entity_poly.pdbx_strand_id
1 'polypeptide(L)'
;MSRLPYSVAAAVVLTLPLAAQPPAGPVGGHIDDPPSRKAGPTPRLSDGHADLGNGKGVWNPRIVANIAGVGPGGPRRSPVEKIIDVPFQPWAKKVYEERLATLSKDDPEGLCLPPGIPRMMATPFPFQIYQVPGRVIFLFEGGAHVWRVIYTDGRSHPKDPNPTYLGDSIGRWEGDTLVVDVVGFNDR
;
A
#
# COMPACT_ATOMS: atom_id res chain seq x y z
N MET A 1 40.00 47.21 -29.70
CA MET A 1 38.80 46.52 -30.25
C MET A 1 39.21 45.10 -30.62
N SER A 2 39.00 44.17 -29.69
CA SER A 2 39.48 42.78 -29.75
C SER A 2 38.58 41.91 -30.62
N ARG A 3 39.18 41.14 -31.54
CA ARG A 3 38.50 40.08 -32.30
C ARG A 3 38.50 38.80 -31.44
N LEU A 4 37.32 38.30 -31.07
CA LEU A 4 37.17 36.96 -30.51
C LEU A 4 37.30 35.91 -31.64
N PRO A 5 38.03 34.79 -31.44
CA PRO A 5 38.01 33.67 -32.36
C PRO A 5 36.73 32.86 -32.18
N TYR A 6 36.02 32.60 -33.28
CA TYR A 6 34.87 31.71 -33.33
C TYR A 6 35.35 30.27 -33.12
N SER A 7 35.00 29.66 -31.99
CA SER A 7 35.12 28.21 -31.80
C SER A 7 33.93 27.54 -32.48
N VAL A 8 34.20 26.73 -33.51
CA VAL A 8 33.21 25.83 -34.10
C VAL A 8 33.05 24.64 -33.16
N ALA A 9 31.92 24.58 -32.43
CA ALA A 9 31.53 23.39 -31.70
C ALA A 9 31.02 22.35 -32.70
N ALA A 10 31.77 21.26 -32.89
CA ALA A 10 31.29 20.11 -33.65
C ALA A 10 30.19 19.42 -32.83
N ALA A 11 28.93 19.60 -33.24
CA ALA A 11 27.82 18.82 -32.71
C ALA A 11 27.89 17.40 -33.27
N VAL A 12 28.33 16.44 -32.46
CA VAL A 12 28.18 15.01 -32.77
C VAL A 12 26.71 14.66 -32.60
N VAL A 13 25.97 14.65 -33.70
CA VAL A 13 24.62 14.06 -33.74
C VAL A 13 24.80 12.55 -33.79
N LEU A 14 24.70 11.90 -32.63
CA LEU A 14 24.51 10.45 -32.56
C LEU A 14 23.10 10.14 -33.07
N THR A 15 22.98 9.88 -34.37
CA THR A 15 21.79 9.20 -34.91
C THR A 15 21.81 7.77 -34.39
N LEU A 16 21.16 7.54 -33.25
CA LEU A 16 20.78 6.19 -32.87
C LEU A 16 19.94 5.62 -34.03
N PRO A 17 20.28 4.47 -34.61
CA PRO A 17 19.35 3.80 -35.50
C PRO A 17 18.07 3.59 -34.69
N LEU A 18 16.95 3.97 -35.29
CA LEU A 18 15.63 3.60 -34.81
C LEU A 18 15.50 2.07 -35.01
N ALA A 19 16.24 1.31 -34.20
CA ALA A 19 15.93 -0.08 -33.95
C ALA A 19 14.51 -0.05 -33.42
N ALA A 20 13.60 -0.70 -34.15
CA ALA A 20 12.21 -0.84 -33.77
C ALA A 20 12.17 -1.14 -32.28
N GLN A 21 11.74 -0.16 -31.48
CA GLN A 21 11.36 -0.45 -30.11
C GLN A 21 10.32 -1.57 -30.26
N PRO A 22 10.53 -2.75 -29.65
CA PRO A 22 9.49 -3.76 -29.65
C PRO A 22 8.22 -3.04 -29.19
N PRO A 23 7.06 -3.26 -29.85
CA PRO A 23 5.83 -2.58 -29.47
C PRO A 23 5.73 -2.71 -27.96
N ALA A 24 5.51 -1.58 -27.28
CA ALA A 24 5.33 -1.58 -25.84
C ALA A 24 4.35 -2.71 -25.53
N GLY A 25 4.87 -3.80 -24.97
CA GLY A 25 4.06 -4.93 -24.58
C GLY A 25 2.96 -4.40 -23.67
N PRO A 26 1.77 -4.99 -23.66
CA PRO A 26 0.64 -4.47 -22.90
C PRO A 26 1.10 -4.09 -21.49
N VAL A 27 1.17 -2.79 -21.21
CA VAL A 27 1.41 -2.26 -19.87
C VAL A 27 0.11 -2.50 -19.12
N GLY A 28 -0.01 -3.70 -18.56
CA GLY A 28 -1.26 -4.20 -18.00
C GLY A 28 -1.44 -5.69 -18.23
N GLY A 29 -0.44 -6.48 -17.82
CA GLY A 29 -0.53 -7.94 -17.75
C GLY A 29 -0.51 -8.40 -16.30
N HIS A 30 -1.33 -9.38 -15.98
CA HIS A 30 -1.34 -10.13 -14.74
C HIS A 30 0.10 -10.54 -14.38
N ILE A 31 0.65 -10.12 -13.23
CA ILE A 31 1.77 -10.88 -12.66
C ILE A 31 1.07 -12.14 -12.14
N ASP A 32 1.14 -13.22 -12.92
CA ASP A 32 0.86 -14.55 -12.39
C ASP A 32 1.68 -14.69 -11.13
N ASP A 33 1.05 -15.14 -10.04
CA ASP A 33 1.80 -15.42 -8.82
C ASP A 33 2.95 -16.32 -9.25
N PRO A 34 4.21 -15.92 -9.02
CA PRO A 34 5.33 -16.72 -9.47
C PRO A 34 5.13 -18.13 -8.93
N PRO A 35 5.41 -19.18 -9.73
CA PRO A 35 5.20 -20.56 -9.31
C PRO A 35 5.77 -20.71 -7.90
N SER A 36 4.92 -21.14 -6.96
CA SER A 36 5.23 -21.06 -5.53
C SER A 36 6.60 -21.69 -5.30
N ARG A 37 7.63 -20.86 -5.10
CA ARG A 37 8.93 -21.38 -4.64
C ARG A 37 8.62 -22.07 -3.32
N LYS A 38 9.20 -23.25 -3.09
CA LYS A 38 9.16 -23.85 -1.75
C LYS A 38 9.63 -22.78 -0.78
N ALA A 39 8.74 -22.34 0.11
CA ALA A 39 9.06 -21.31 1.07
C ALA A 39 10.22 -21.81 1.92
N GLY A 40 11.31 -21.05 1.95
CA GLY A 40 12.40 -21.30 2.89
C GLY A 40 11.97 -20.93 4.32
N PRO A 41 12.86 -21.10 5.31
CA PRO A 41 12.63 -20.57 6.65
C PRO A 41 12.31 -19.06 6.60
N THR A 42 11.40 -18.60 7.45
CA THR A 42 11.04 -17.18 7.57
C THR A 42 12.30 -16.33 7.80
N PRO A 43 12.63 -15.39 6.89
CA PRO A 43 13.74 -14.47 7.08
C PRO A 43 13.58 -13.65 8.36
N ARG A 44 14.68 -13.40 9.06
CA ARG A 44 14.70 -12.69 10.36
C ARG A 44 15.56 -11.45 10.32
N LEU A 45 15.17 -10.46 11.10
CA LEU A 45 16.04 -9.35 11.47
C LEU A 45 17.02 -9.77 12.56
N SER A 46 18.00 -8.91 12.84
CA SER A 46 19.00 -9.13 13.90
C SER A 46 18.41 -9.23 15.31
N ASP A 47 17.19 -8.73 15.52
CA ASP A 47 16.44 -8.82 16.78
C ASP A 47 15.60 -10.12 16.88
N GLY A 48 15.62 -10.98 15.86
CA GLY A 48 14.90 -12.24 15.83
C GLY A 48 13.45 -12.16 15.34
N HIS A 49 12.89 -10.96 15.15
CA HIS A 49 11.56 -10.81 14.57
C HIS A 49 11.55 -11.11 13.07
N ALA A 50 10.38 -11.44 12.54
CA ALA A 50 10.21 -11.70 11.11
C ALA A 50 10.59 -10.46 10.27
N ASP A 51 11.34 -10.66 9.20
CA ASP A 51 11.62 -9.63 8.19
C ASP A 51 10.43 -9.57 7.22
N LEU A 52 9.63 -8.51 7.32
CA LEU A 52 8.46 -8.20 6.50
C LEU A 52 8.85 -7.57 5.14
N GLY A 53 10.12 -7.70 4.74
CA GLY A 53 10.62 -7.20 3.47
C GLY A 53 11.32 -5.84 3.57
N ASN A 54 11.97 -5.57 4.71
CA ASN A 54 12.58 -4.29 5.14
C ASN A 54 13.33 -3.53 4.03
N GLY A 55 12.61 -2.79 3.18
CA GLY A 55 13.11 -2.06 2.01
C GLY A 55 13.67 -2.92 0.86
N LYS A 56 13.66 -4.26 0.95
CA LYS A 56 14.24 -5.16 -0.07
C LYS A 56 13.30 -5.42 -1.24
N GLY A 57 12.05 -4.97 -1.15
CA GLY A 57 11.05 -5.18 -2.17
C GLY A 57 9.90 -4.18 -2.07
N VAL A 58 8.98 -4.30 -3.01
CA VAL A 58 7.73 -3.57 -3.06
C VAL A 58 6.61 -4.60 -2.96
N TRP A 59 5.69 -4.38 -2.03
CA TRP A 59 4.45 -5.14 -1.95
C TRP A 59 3.50 -4.56 -2.99
N ASN A 60 3.02 -5.39 -3.90
CA ASN A 60 2.07 -5.00 -4.93
C ASN A 60 0.74 -5.74 -4.68
N PRO A 61 -0.14 -5.21 -3.81
CA PRO A 61 -1.37 -5.87 -3.45
C PRO A 61 -2.31 -5.94 -4.67
N ARG A 62 -3.02 -7.06 -4.81
CA ARG A 62 -4.16 -7.13 -5.71
C ARG A 62 -5.32 -6.35 -5.09
N ILE A 63 -6.14 -5.74 -5.93
CA ILE A 63 -7.34 -5.01 -5.48
C ILE A 63 -8.31 -6.01 -4.84
N VAL A 64 -8.64 -5.78 -3.57
CA VAL A 64 -9.72 -6.51 -2.89
C VAL A 64 -10.94 -5.59 -2.83
N ALA A 65 -11.83 -5.71 -3.82
CA ALA A 65 -13.02 -4.87 -3.91
C ALA A 65 -14.02 -5.14 -2.77
N ASN A 66 -14.06 -6.37 -2.26
CA ASN A 66 -14.87 -6.72 -1.09
C ASN A 66 -14.19 -7.83 -0.29
N ILE A 67 -13.74 -7.48 0.92
CA ILE A 67 -13.07 -8.41 1.84
C ILE A 67 -14.04 -9.49 2.39
N ALA A 68 -15.35 -9.20 2.41
CA ALA A 68 -16.38 -10.19 2.75
C ALA A 68 -16.70 -11.16 1.61
N GLY A 69 -16.12 -10.92 0.43
CA GLY A 69 -16.23 -11.82 -0.70
C GLY A 69 -17.47 -11.64 -1.58
N VAL A 70 -18.24 -10.60 -1.33
CA VAL A 70 -19.46 -10.31 -2.09
C VAL A 70 -19.15 -9.41 -3.28
N GLY A 71 -19.48 -9.84 -4.50
CA GLY A 71 -19.36 -9.02 -5.72
C GLY A 71 -18.31 -9.52 -6.72
N PRO A 72 -18.37 -9.07 -7.98
CA PRO A 72 -17.54 -9.62 -9.03
C PRO A 72 -16.06 -9.27 -8.81
N GLY A 73 -15.25 -10.32 -8.63
CA GLY A 73 -13.84 -10.30 -8.92
C GLY A 73 -13.67 -10.12 -10.44
N GLY A 74 -13.51 -8.88 -10.90
CA GLY A 74 -13.07 -8.62 -12.27
C GLY A 74 -11.69 -9.23 -12.53
N PRO A 75 -11.19 -9.23 -13.78
CA PRO A 75 -9.90 -9.85 -14.14
C PRO A 75 -8.67 -9.34 -13.36
N ARG A 76 -8.83 -8.21 -12.65
CA ARG A 76 -7.81 -7.56 -11.79
C ARG A 76 -8.13 -7.59 -10.29
N ARG A 77 -9.19 -8.27 -9.87
CA ARG A 77 -9.64 -8.32 -8.47
C ARG A 77 -9.39 -9.70 -7.89
N SER A 78 -8.87 -9.77 -6.66
CA SER A 78 -8.59 -11.07 -6.02
C SER A 78 -9.87 -11.87 -5.81
N PRO A 79 -9.90 -13.17 -6.18
CA PRO A 79 -10.95 -14.05 -5.72
C PRO A 79 -10.82 -14.20 -4.21
N VAL A 80 -11.91 -13.99 -3.49
CA VAL A 80 -12.00 -14.41 -2.09
C VAL A 80 -12.18 -15.92 -2.01
N GLU A 81 -11.54 -16.56 -1.03
CA GLU A 81 -11.69 -18.02 -0.82
C GLU A 81 -13.11 -18.40 -0.39
N LYS A 82 -13.79 -17.49 0.32
CA LYS A 82 -15.12 -17.72 0.88
C LYS A 82 -15.91 -16.41 0.95
N ILE A 83 -17.20 -16.50 0.61
CA ILE A 83 -18.16 -15.45 0.89
C ILE A 83 -18.64 -15.61 2.33
N ILE A 84 -18.57 -14.54 3.11
CA ILE A 84 -19.03 -14.52 4.50
C ILE A 84 -20.16 -13.50 4.68
N ASP A 85 -21.11 -13.83 5.54
CA ASP A 85 -22.02 -12.84 6.09
C ASP A 85 -21.29 -12.10 7.22
N VAL A 86 -21.14 -10.78 7.09
CA VAL A 86 -20.37 -9.97 8.04
C VAL A 86 -21.24 -9.71 9.26
N PRO A 87 -20.83 -10.12 10.47
CA PRO A 87 -21.59 -9.89 11.69
C PRO A 87 -21.42 -8.44 12.15
N PHE A 88 -22.07 -7.52 11.44
CA PHE A 88 -22.02 -6.10 11.76
C PHE A 88 -22.63 -5.80 13.13
N GLN A 89 -22.00 -4.87 13.85
CA GLN A 89 -22.69 -4.16 14.92
C GLN A 89 -23.88 -3.38 14.32
N PRO A 90 -25.00 -3.17 15.04
CA PRO A 90 -26.17 -2.49 14.49
C PRO A 90 -25.87 -1.11 13.91
N TRP A 91 -25.05 -0.32 14.59
CA TRP A 91 -24.62 1.00 14.11
C TRP A 91 -23.75 0.90 12.84
N ALA A 92 -22.88 -0.10 12.75
CA ALA A 92 -21.98 -0.30 11.61
C ALA A 92 -22.76 -0.76 10.37
N LYS A 93 -23.78 -1.62 10.57
CA LYS A 93 -24.69 -2.05 9.50
C LYS A 93 -25.42 -0.86 8.88
N LYS A 94 -25.93 0.05 9.72
CA LYS A 94 -26.60 1.27 9.26
C LYS A 94 -25.68 2.14 8.39
N VAL A 95 -24.45 2.41 8.86
CA VAL A 95 -23.46 3.19 8.09
C VAL A 95 -23.11 2.49 6.76
N TYR A 96 -22.98 1.17 6.76
CA TYR A 96 -22.73 0.38 5.55
C TYR A 96 -23.88 0.51 4.54
N GLU A 97 -25.12 0.34 4.98
CA GLU A 97 -26.31 0.47 4.13
C GLU A 97 -26.49 1.88 3.57
N GLU A 98 -26.23 2.92 4.38
CA GLU A 98 -26.25 4.32 3.94
C GLU A 98 -25.19 4.61 2.87
N ARG A 99 -23.96 4.12 3.05
CA ARG A 99 -22.88 4.26 2.06
C ARG A 99 -23.22 3.56 0.75
N LEU A 100 -23.81 2.36 0.79
CA LEU A 100 -24.28 1.67 -0.41
C LEU A 100 -25.40 2.46 -1.12
N ALA A 101 -26.38 2.95 -0.37
CA ALA A 101 -27.52 3.70 -0.93
C ALA A 101 -27.08 5.02 -1.60
N THR A 102 -26.00 5.62 -1.10
CA THR A 102 -25.42 6.87 -1.64
C THR A 102 -24.29 6.63 -2.65
N LEU A 103 -24.07 5.39 -3.08
CA LEU A 103 -23.00 5.00 -4.01
C LEU A 103 -21.60 5.42 -3.52
N SER A 104 -21.37 5.39 -2.22
CA SER A 104 -20.10 5.78 -1.59
C SER A 104 -19.63 7.18 -2.00
N LYS A 105 -20.55 8.12 -2.22
CA LYS A 105 -20.22 9.48 -2.70
C LYS A 105 -19.19 10.23 -1.83
N ASP A 106 -19.13 9.89 -0.54
CA ASP A 106 -18.25 10.52 0.45
C ASP A 106 -16.96 9.71 0.68
N ASP A 107 -16.65 8.75 -0.19
CA ASP A 107 -15.45 7.92 -0.07
C ASP A 107 -14.16 8.76 -0.25
N PRO A 108 -13.26 8.81 0.76
CA PRO A 108 -12.03 9.59 0.70
C PRO A 108 -11.11 9.15 -0.45
N GLU A 109 -11.16 7.88 -0.86
CA GLU A 109 -10.31 7.36 -1.94
C GLU A 109 -10.62 8.05 -3.29
N GLY A 110 -11.89 8.40 -3.53
CA GLY A 110 -12.31 9.17 -4.71
C GLY A 110 -11.78 10.61 -4.73
N LEU A 111 -11.32 11.11 -3.59
CA LEU A 111 -10.71 12.43 -3.41
C LEU A 111 -9.17 12.35 -3.28
N CYS A 112 -8.57 11.20 -3.62
CA CYS A 112 -7.15 10.91 -3.41
C CYS A 112 -6.70 11.02 -1.94
N LEU A 113 -7.62 10.83 -1.00
CA LEU A 113 -7.36 10.79 0.44
C LEU A 113 -7.26 9.33 0.94
N PRO A 114 -6.60 9.06 2.08
CA PRO A 114 -6.38 7.70 2.51
C PRO A 114 -7.69 6.99 2.89
N PRO A 115 -7.97 5.78 2.36
CA PRO A 115 -9.17 4.99 2.65
C PRO A 115 -9.30 4.39 4.05
N GLY A 116 -8.36 4.69 4.95
CA GLY A 116 -8.24 4.08 6.28
C GLY A 116 -7.73 2.63 6.28
N ILE A 117 -7.58 2.05 7.48
CA ILE A 117 -7.15 0.65 7.68
C ILE A 117 -8.39 -0.21 7.97
N PRO A 118 -8.50 -1.44 7.43
CA PRO A 118 -7.51 -2.16 6.64
C PRO A 118 -7.52 -1.86 5.13
N ARG A 119 -8.47 -1.04 4.63
CA ARG A 119 -8.69 -0.85 3.19
C ARG A 119 -7.46 -0.32 2.44
N MET A 120 -6.60 0.49 3.06
CA MET A 120 -5.34 0.96 2.45
C MET A 120 -4.49 -0.19 1.89
N MET A 121 -4.51 -1.35 2.56
CA MET A 121 -3.75 -2.55 2.17
C MET A 121 -4.38 -3.33 1.00
N ALA A 122 -5.57 -2.94 0.56
CA ALA A 122 -6.37 -3.57 -0.49
C ALA A 122 -6.57 -2.67 -1.72
N THR A 123 -5.91 -1.50 -1.74
CA THR A 123 -5.91 -0.57 -2.88
C THR A 123 -5.01 -1.07 -4.01
N PRO A 124 -5.16 -0.59 -5.26
CA PRO A 124 -4.30 -0.99 -6.40
C PRO A 124 -2.84 -0.49 -6.33
N PHE A 125 -2.43 0.14 -5.24
CA PHE A 125 -1.16 0.84 -5.17
C PHE A 125 -0.11 0.03 -4.39
N PRO A 126 1.11 -0.12 -4.91
CA PRO A 126 2.21 -0.67 -4.15
C PRO A 126 2.54 0.08 -2.86
N PHE A 127 3.16 -0.65 -1.94
CA PHE A 127 3.73 -0.07 -0.72
C PHE A 127 5.02 -0.79 -0.32
N GLN A 128 5.81 -0.13 0.52
CA GLN A 128 7.02 -0.69 1.12
C GLN A 128 6.89 -0.75 2.63
N ILE A 129 7.48 -1.77 3.24
CA ILE A 129 7.58 -1.90 4.69
C ILE A 129 9.04 -1.67 5.09
N TYR A 130 9.24 -0.77 6.05
CA TYR A 130 10.52 -0.55 6.70
C TYR A 130 10.41 -0.90 8.18
N GLN A 131 11.31 -1.77 8.64
CA GLN A 131 11.48 -2.11 10.04
C GLN A 131 12.77 -1.47 10.52
N VAL A 132 12.64 -0.54 11.46
CA VAL A 132 13.77 0.14 12.12
C VAL A 132 13.58 0.03 13.63
N PRO A 133 14.63 0.24 14.45
CA PRO A 133 14.49 0.16 15.90
C PRO A 133 13.31 1.00 16.42
N GLY A 134 12.39 0.35 17.13
CA GLY A 134 11.23 0.97 17.76
C GLY A 134 10.03 1.30 16.87
N ARG A 135 10.05 0.98 15.56
CA ARG A 135 8.88 1.18 14.68
C ARG A 135 8.90 0.38 13.38
N VAL A 136 7.70 0.09 12.89
CA VAL A 136 7.44 -0.42 11.53
C VAL A 136 6.73 0.68 10.73
N ILE A 137 7.20 0.95 9.53
CA ILE A 137 6.68 2.03 8.67
C ILE A 137 6.17 1.41 7.37
N PHE A 138 4.92 1.68 7.03
CA PHE A 138 4.36 1.37 5.72
C PHE A 138 4.38 2.66 4.90
N LEU A 139 5.08 2.64 3.77
CA LEU A 139 5.14 3.75 2.83
C LEU A 139 4.28 3.39 1.61
N PHE A 140 3.18 4.12 1.41
CA PHE A 140 2.23 3.85 0.34
C PHE A 140 2.50 4.76 -0.87
N GLU A 141 2.39 4.20 -2.08
CA GLU A 141 2.38 5.01 -3.30
C GLU A 141 1.04 5.77 -3.45
N GLY A 142 -0.08 5.11 -3.12
CA GLY A 142 -1.42 5.69 -3.21
C GLY A 142 -1.75 6.67 -2.08
N GLY A 143 -2.75 7.53 -2.31
CA GLY A 143 -3.32 8.43 -1.30
C GLY A 143 -2.58 9.75 -1.08
N ALA A 144 -1.72 10.18 -2.01
CA ALA A 144 -0.95 11.44 -1.97
C ALA A 144 0.04 11.55 -0.78
N HIS A 145 1.14 10.80 -0.87
CA HIS A 145 2.27 10.83 0.08
C HIS A 145 1.88 10.39 1.50
N VAL A 146 1.38 9.17 1.61
CA VAL A 146 0.87 8.63 2.88
C VAL A 146 1.82 7.57 3.42
N TRP A 147 2.08 7.65 4.71
CA TRP A 147 2.77 6.60 5.43
C TRP A 147 2.05 6.30 6.74
N ARG A 148 2.11 5.04 7.17
CA ARG A 148 1.68 4.61 8.49
C ARG A 148 2.91 4.33 9.34
N VAL A 149 2.97 4.90 10.52
CA VAL A 149 3.98 4.56 11.53
C VAL A 149 3.32 3.71 12.60
N ILE A 150 3.89 2.54 12.87
CA ILE A 150 3.49 1.65 13.94
C ILE A 150 4.65 1.65 14.95
N TYR A 151 4.45 2.27 16.11
CA TYR A 151 5.49 2.28 17.14
C TYR A 151 5.54 0.94 17.86
N THR A 152 6.74 0.38 18.01
CA THR A 152 6.98 -0.93 18.63
C THR A 152 7.95 -0.84 19.81
N ASP A 153 8.13 0.35 20.38
CA ASP A 153 9.04 0.64 21.48
C ASP A 153 8.40 0.49 22.88
N GLY A 154 7.20 -0.08 22.94
CA GLY A 154 6.47 -0.32 24.19
C GLY A 154 5.72 0.89 24.73
N ARG A 155 5.69 2.01 24.00
CA ARG A 155 4.86 3.17 24.38
C ARG A 155 3.36 2.83 24.33
N SER A 156 2.57 3.59 25.07
CA SER A 156 1.10 3.59 24.95
C SER A 156 0.63 4.64 23.94
N HIS A 157 -0.63 4.51 23.50
CA HIS A 157 -1.30 5.55 22.73
C HIS A 157 -1.32 6.90 23.49
N PRO A 158 -1.29 8.04 22.78
CA PRO A 158 -1.58 9.34 23.37
C PRO A 158 -2.96 9.34 24.04
N LYS A 159 -3.11 10.08 25.15
CA LYS A 159 -4.41 10.20 25.84
C LYS A 159 -5.48 10.89 24.99
N ASP A 160 -5.04 11.79 24.11
CA ASP A 160 -5.89 12.56 23.20
C ASP A 160 -5.20 12.62 21.82
N PRO A 161 -5.34 11.57 21.00
CA PRO A 161 -4.70 11.50 19.69
C PRO A 161 -5.44 12.41 18.70
N ASN A 162 -4.68 13.21 17.92
CA ASN A 162 -5.25 13.94 16.79
C ASN A 162 -5.83 12.94 15.78
N PRO A 163 -7.14 13.04 15.43
CA PRO A 163 -7.74 12.09 14.52
C PRO A 163 -7.15 12.14 13.10
N THR A 164 -6.80 10.98 12.54
CA THR A 164 -6.27 10.87 11.16
C THR A 164 -6.91 9.70 10.41
N TYR A 165 -6.74 9.64 9.09
CA TYR A 165 -7.29 8.53 8.30
C TYR A 165 -6.71 7.17 8.71
N LEU A 166 -5.45 7.12 9.14
CA LEU A 166 -4.75 5.86 9.48
C LEU A 166 -4.68 5.57 10.97
N GLY A 167 -5.15 6.49 11.81
CA GLY A 167 -5.07 6.41 13.27
C GLY A 167 -3.65 6.48 13.83
N ASP A 168 -3.56 6.49 15.16
CA ASP A 168 -2.33 6.26 15.90
C ASP A 168 -2.16 4.75 16.12
N SER A 169 -0.99 4.18 15.78
CA SER A 169 -0.75 2.73 15.80
C SER A 169 0.36 2.33 16.76
N ILE A 170 0.05 1.41 17.68
CA ILE A 170 1.02 0.76 18.58
C ILE A 170 1.09 -0.73 18.24
N GLY A 171 2.30 -1.23 18.03
CA GLY A 171 2.57 -2.62 17.67
C GLY A 171 3.32 -3.37 18.76
N ARG A 172 3.05 -4.66 18.88
CA ARG A 172 3.83 -5.61 19.68
C ARG A 172 4.00 -6.92 18.93
N TRP A 173 5.09 -7.62 19.21
CA TRP A 173 5.35 -8.93 18.63
C TRP A 173 4.85 -10.05 19.54
N GLU A 174 4.06 -10.96 18.99
CA GLU A 174 3.62 -12.21 19.61
C GLU A 174 4.17 -13.37 18.76
N GLY A 175 5.38 -13.82 19.12
CA GLY A 175 6.17 -14.71 18.27
C GLY A 175 6.47 -14.04 16.92
N ASP A 176 5.91 -14.61 15.85
CA ASP A 176 6.07 -14.12 14.47
C ASP A 176 4.97 -13.13 14.04
N THR A 177 4.04 -12.83 14.94
CA THR A 177 2.88 -11.98 14.64
C THR A 177 3.11 -10.57 15.15
N LEU A 178 3.07 -9.58 14.25
CA LEU A 178 2.97 -8.18 14.64
C LEU A 178 1.50 -7.84 14.91
N VAL A 179 1.13 -7.75 16.19
CA VAL A 179 -0.22 -7.33 16.59
C VAL A 179 -0.23 -5.80 16.73
N VAL A 180 -1.20 -5.15 16.09
CA VAL A 180 -1.28 -3.69 16.03
C VAL A 180 -2.60 -3.22 16.62
N ASP A 181 -2.51 -2.38 17.65
CA ASP A 181 -3.63 -1.62 18.22
C ASP A 181 -3.70 -0.24 17.56
N VAL A 182 -4.91 0.24 17.27
CA VAL A 182 -5.11 1.48 16.52
C VAL A 182 -6.27 2.28 17.10
N VAL A 183 -6.03 3.57 17.33
CA VAL A 183 -7.02 4.53 17.84
C VAL A 183 -6.98 5.84 17.04
N GLY A 184 -7.93 6.75 17.27
CA GLY A 184 -7.87 8.11 16.71
C GLY A 184 -8.09 8.16 15.19
N PHE A 185 -9.07 7.41 14.68
CA PHE A 185 -9.51 7.57 13.29
C PHE A 185 -10.30 8.87 13.13
N ASN A 186 -10.13 9.55 11.99
CA ASN A 186 -11.07 10.58 11.58
C ASN A 186 -12.28 9.88 10.91
N ASP A 187 -13.50 10.27 11.21
CA ASP A 187 -14.72 9.60 10.71
C ASP A 187 -15.01 9.92 9.23
N ARG A 188 -13.97 10.04 8.40
CA ARG A 188 -14.05 10.41 6.98
C ARG A 188 -13.82 9.23 6.06
#